data_AF-A0A538SZW8-F1
#
_entry.id   AF-A0A538SZW8-F1
#
_cell.length_a   1.000
_cell.length_b   1.000
_cell.length_c   1.000
_cell.angle_alpha   90.00
_cell.angle_beta   90.00
_cell.angle_gamma   90.00
#
_symmetry.space_group_name_H-M   'P 1'
#
loop_
_entity.id
_entity.type
_entity.pdbx_description
1 polymer ?
#
loop_
_entity_poly.entity_id
_entity_poly.type
_entity_poly.pdbx_seq_one_letter_code
_entity_poly.pdbx_strand_id
1 'polypeptide(L)' 'EERHALMSRAEVGARVAEGVSLGVKEFYFTGGEPFVHPEMIEILEDTLASGPCTVLTNGTLFTRATRRATGSRFA' A
#
# COMPACT_ATOMS: atom_id res chain seq x y z
N GLU A 1 -19.34 -8.03 13.55
CA GLU A 1 -18.18 -7.36 12.94
C GLU A 1 -18.09 -7.77 11.48
N GLU A 2 -18.32 -6.84 10.57
CA GLU A 2 -18.21 -7.08 9.13
C GLU A 2 -16.73 -6.95 8.75
N ARG A 3 -16.08 -8.07 8.42
CA ARG A 3 -14.74 -8.06 7.86
C ARG A 3 -14.87 -7.90 6.36
N HIS A 4 -14.53 -6.72 5.85
CA HIS A 4 -14.42 -6.52 4.42
C HIS A 4 -13.26 -7.35 3.87
N ALA A 5 -13.49 -7.99 2.72
CA ALA A 5 -12.43 -8.68 2.00
C ALA A 5 -11.33 -7.68 1.60
N LEU A 6 -10.09 -8.15 1.61
CA LEU A 6 -8.97 -7.36 1.10
C LEU A 6 -9.11 -7.18 -0.42
N MET A 7 -8.90 -5.96 -0.90
CA MET A 7 -8.82 -5.68 -2.33
C MET A 7 -7.61 -6.37 -2.92
N SER A 8 -7.76 -7.05 -4.04
CA SER A 8 -6.63 -7.56 -4.80
C SER A 8 -5.70 -6.43 -5.26
N ARG A 9 -4.42 -6.76 -5.53
CA ARG A 9 -3.46 -5.82 -6.12
C ARG A 9 -4.00 -5.11 -7.37
N ALA A 10 -4.71 -5.83 -8.23
CA ALA A 10 -5.32 -5.27 -9.45
C ALA A 10 -6.42 -4.24 -9.14
N GLU A 11 -7.27 -4.52 -8.15
CA GLU A 11 -8.31 -3.59 -7.73
C GLU A 11 -7.71 -2.31 -7.12
N VAL A 12 -6.64 -2.44 -6.33
CA VAL A 12 -5.90 -1.28 -5.80
C VAL A 12 -5.30 -0.46 -6.93
N GLY A 13 -4.63 -1.10 -7.89
CA GLY A 13 -4.07 -0.43 -9.06
C GLY A 13 -5.12 0.35 -9.87
N ALA A 14 -6.32 -0.21 -10.02
CA ALA A 14 -7.42 0.48 -10.69
C ALA A 14 -7.88 1.74 -9.92
N ARG A 15 -7.90 1.72 -8.58
CA ARG A 15 -8.22 2.90 -7.77
C ARG A 15 -7.12 3.95 -7.80
N VAL A 16 -5.85 3.53 -7.83
CA VAL A 16 -4.71 4.45 -7.97
C VAL A 16 -4.78 5.17 -9.31
N ALA A 17 -5.00 4.44 -10.41
CA ALA A 17 -5.13 5.03 -11.74
C ALA A 17 -6.31 6.01 -11.84
N GLU A 18 -7.46 5.65 -11.24
CA GLU A 18 -8.62 6.54 -11.10
C GLU A 18 -8.25 7.81 -10.33
N GLY A 19 -7.60 7.70 -9.18
CA GLY A 19 -7.15 8.83 -8.38
C GLY A 19 -6.20 9.76 -9.16
N VAL A 20 -5.24 9.20 -9.89
CA VAL A 20 -4.34 9.99 -10.77
C VAL A 20 -5.15 10.79 -11.79
N SER A 21 -6.14 10.18 -12.44
CA SER A 21 -7.00 10.86 -13.42
C SER A 21 -7.79 12.02 -12.82
N LEU A 22 -8.11 11.95 -11.53
CA LEU A 22 -8.81 12.98 -10.76
C LEU A 22 -7.86 14.03 -10.15
N GLY A 23 -6.55 13.90 -10.35
CA GLY A 23 -5.55 14.85 -9.87
C GLY A 23 -5.09 14.63 -8.43
N VAL A 24 -5.29 13.44 -7.85
CA VAL A 24 -4.76 13.05 -6.54
C VAL A 24 -3.25 13.26 -6.49
N LYS A 25 -2.74 13.70 -5.33
CA LYS A 25 -1.33 14.06 -5.14
C LYS A 25 -0.56 13.12 -4.22
N GLU A 26 -1.26 12.36 -3.38
CA GLU A 26 -0.65 11.43 -2.45
C GLU A 26 -1.65 10.31 -2.11
N PHE A 27 -1.13 9.11 -1.89
CA PHE A 27 -1.90 7.93 -1.52
C PHE A 27 -1.63 7.52 -0.07
N TYR A 28 -2.68 7.21 0.68
CA TYR A 28 -2.56 6.78 2.07
C TYR A 28 -3.10 5.36 2.23
N PHE A 29 -2.24 4.44 2.67
CA PHE A 29 -2.63 3.08 3.04
C PHE A 29 -2.82 2.99 4.55
N THR A 30 -4.05 2.70 4.98
CA THR A 30 -4.52 2.76 6.37
C THR A 30 -5.61 1.70 6.60
N GLY A 31 -6.35 1.78 7.71
CA GLY A 31 -7.46 0.89 8.09
C GLY A 31 -7.05 -0.10 9.18
N GLY A 32 -7.16 -1.40 8.87
CA GLY A 32 -6.53 -2.45 9.68
C GLY A 32 -5.00 -2.40 9.58
N GLU A 33 -4.31 -3.49 9.94
CA GLU A 33 -2.86 -3.56 9.75
C GLU A 33 -2.52 -3.83 8.26
N PRO A 34 -1.93 -2.88 7.51
CA PRO A 34 -1.73 -3.02 6.06
C PRO A 34 -0.85 -4.22 5.69
N PHE A 35 0.14 -4.55 6.52
CA PHE A 35 1.05 -5.68 6.29
C PHE A 35 0.42 -7.06 6.53
N VAL A 36 -0.89 -7.15 6.84
CA VAL A 36 -1.67 -8.41 6.71
C VAL A 36 -1.89 -8.76 5.24
N HIS A 37 -1.93 -7.76 4.34
CA HIS A 37 -2.11 -8.00 2.91
C HIS A 37 -0.86 -8.71 2.34
N PRO A 38 -1.00 -9.90 1.74
CA PRO A 38 0.15 -10.68 1.29
C PRO A 38 0.97 -9.99 0.19
N GLU A 39 0.31 -9.16 -0.63
CA GLU A 39 0.92 -8.38 -1.72
C GLU A 39 1.15 -6.90 -1.35
N MET A 40 1.19 -6.55 -0.05
CA MET A 40 1.30 -5.14 0.38
C MET A 40 2.55 -4.45 -0.20
N ILE A 41 3.67 -5.16 -0.30
CA ILE A 41 4.92 -4.58 -0.83
C ILE A 41 4.76 -4.26 -2.31
N GLU A 42 4.23 -5.18 -3.09
CA GLU A 42 3.98 -5.02 -4.52
C GLU A 42 2.97 -3.90 -4.79
N ILE A 43 1.95 -3.76 -3.94
CA ILE A 43 0.99 -2.65 -3.99
C ILE A 43 1.68 -1.30 -3.77
N LEU A 44 2.61 -1.21 -2.80
CA LEU A 44 3.37 0.02 -2.56
C LEU A 44 4.30 0.33 -3.73
N GLU A 45 4.97 -0.67 -4.29
CA GLU A 45 5.81 -0.50 -5.49
C GLU A 45 5.01 0.08 -6.66
N ASP A 46 3.84 -0.52 -6.97
CA ASP A 46 2.98 -0.04 -8.06
C ASP A 46 2.46 1.38 -7.80
N THR A 47 2.09 1.69 -6.56
CA THR A 47 1.54 3.00 -6.20
C THR A 47 2.59 4.09 -6.25
N LEU A 48 3.83 3.81 -5.82
CA LEU A 48 4.94 4.76 -5.84
C LEU A 48 5.34 5.16 -7.26
N ALA A 49 5.09 4.30 -8.26
CA ALA A 49 5.26 4.67 -9.66
C ALA A 49 4.26 5.76 -10.12
N SER A 50 3.14 5.92 -9.40
CA SER A 50 2.07 6.88 -9.70
C SER A 50 2.13 8.15 -8.86
N GLY A 51 2.69 8.09 -7.66
CA GLY A 51 2.87 9.25 -6.79
C GLY A 51 3.30 8.89 -5.37
N PRO A 52 3.55 9.90 -4.52
CA PRO A 52 3.91 9.68 -3.11
C PRO A 52 2.88 8.79 -2.41
N CYS A 53 3.36 7.85 -1.59
CA CYS A 53 2.50 7.03 -0.76
C CYS A 53 2.97 6.99 0.70
N THR A 54 2.00 7.01 1.62
CA THR A 54 2.22 6.95 3.06
C THR A 54 1.48 5.74 3.64
N VAL A 55 2.13 4.99 4.53
CA VAL A 55 1.54 3.84 5.24
C VAL A 55 1.39 4.14 6.72
N LEU A 56 0.16 4.04 7.23
CA LEU A 56 -0.11 4.07 8.66
C LEU A 56 -0.23 2.63 9.20
N THR A 57 0.75 2.22 10.01
CA THR A 57 0.87 0.85 10.56
C THR A 57 1.04 0.89 12.08
N ASN A 58 0.54 -0.13 12.78
CA ASN A 58 0.83 -0.31 14.21
C ASN A 58 2.22 -0.94 14.47
N GLY A 59 2.90 -1.37 13.40
CA GLY A 59 4.28 -1.87 13.44
C GLY A 59 4.44 -3.32 13.89
N THR A 60 3.37 -4.02 14.28
CA THR A 60 3.46 -5.40 14.79
C THR A 60 3.87 -6.42 13.73
N LEU A 61 3.53 -6.17 12.46
CA LEU A 61 3.91 -7.00 11.31
C LEU A 61 5.05 -6.39 10.47
N PHE A 62 5.66 -5.31 10.95
CA PHE A 62 6.78 -4.67 10.27
C PHE A 62 8.10 -5.40 10.57
N THR A 63 8.28 -6.56 9.93
CA THR A 63 9.40 -7.47 10.15
C THR A 63 10.71 -6.96 9.53
N ARG A 64 11.84 -7.66 9.79
CA ARG A 64 13.11 -7.37 9.10
C ARG A 64 13.01 -7.55 7.59
N ALA A 65 12.22 -8.50 7.11
CA ALA A 65 12.01 -8.71 5.68
C ALA A 65 11.26 -7.53 5.08
N THR A 66 10.16 -7.12 5.71
CA THR A 66 9.36 -5.94 5.33
C THR A 66 10.22 -4.67 5.34
N ARG A 67 11.01 -4.44 6.40
CA ARG A 67 11.94 -3.31 6.51
C ARG A 67 12.98 -3.27 5.39
N ARG A 68 13.53 -4.43 5.00
CA ARG A 68 14.50 -4.51 3.89
C ARG A 68 13.82 -4.21 2.56
N ALA A 69 12.65 -4.79 2.33
CA ALA A 69 11.87 -4.52 1.12
C ALA A 69 11.57 -3.02 1.00
N THR A 70 11.09 -2.38 2.07
CA THR A 70 10.78 -0.95 2.03
C THR A 70 12.03 -0.07 1.99
N GLY A 71 13.09 -0.42 2.73
CA GLY A 71 14.28 0.43 2.86
C GLY A 71 15.29 0.32 1.71
N SER A 72 15.33 -0.78 0.97
CA SER A 72 16.27 -0.96 -0.15
C SER A 72 15.67 -0.64 -1.52
N ARG A 73 14.33 -0.62 -1.63
CA ARG A 73 13.62 -0.39 -2.89
C ARG A 73 12.98 1.00 -3.00
N PHE A 74 12.81 1.70 -1.87
CA PHE A 74 12.18 3.02 -1.82
C PHE A 74 13.10 4.14 -1.29
N ALA A 75 14.41 3.87 -1.17
CA ALA A 75 15.43 4.85 -0.78
C ALA A 75 16.27 5.31 -1.98
#